data_AF-A0AA41SWK6-F1
#
_entry.id   AF-A0AA41SWK6-F1
#
_cell.length_a   1.000
_cell.length_b   1.000
_cell.length_c   1.000
_cell.angle_alpha   90.00
_cell.angle_beta   90.00
_cell.angle_gamma   90.00
#
_symmetry.space_group_name_H-M   'P 1'
#
loop_
_entity.id
_entity.type
_entity.pdbx_description
1 polymer ?
#
loop_
_entity_poly.entity_id
_entity_poly.type
_entity_poly.pdbx_seq_one_letter_code
_entity_poly.pdbx_strand_id
1 'polypeptide(L)'
;MSLSGFKTELKFLACIFDKNHERFCIISWKLDELHCQFLVPPLAPPGSPYSPQLPLTLHCNITESYLSSSPLWFVDSVDPTLTLVLEVLEDTKNNNSLHQQLK
;
A
#
# COMPACT_ATOMS: atom_id res chain seq x y z
N MET A 1 -1.29 0.30 23.47
CA MET A 1 -1.38 -0.81 22.50
C MET A 1 -0.03 -1.48 22.40
N SER A 2 0.03 -2.80 22.53
CA SER A 2 1.29 -3.53 22.42
C SER A 2 1.72 -3.64 20.95
N LEU A 3 3.01 -3.39 20.67
CA LEU A 3 3.65 -3.60 19.35
C LEU A 3 3.37 -5.00 18.76
N SER A 4 3.01 -5.96 19.61
CA SER A 4 2.59 -7.32 19.23
C SER A 4 1.32 -7.35 18.37
N GLY A 5 0.36 -6.46 18.61
CA GLY A 5 -0.87 -6.36 17.79
C GLY A 5 -0.57 -5.89 16.37
N PHE A 6 0.26 -4.85 16.27
CA PHE A 6 0.67 -4.28 14.99
C PHE A 6 1.49 -5.26 14.14
N LYS A 7 2.47 -5.96 14.73
CA LYS A 7 3.23 -6.99 14.01
C LYS A 7 2.34 -8.10 13.46
N THR A 8 1.27 -8.45 14.18
CA THR A 8 0.28 -9.43 13.73
C THR A 8 -0.53 -8.89 12.56
N GLU A 9 -0.94 -7.62 12.63
CA GLU A 9 -1.64 -6.92 11.55
C GLU A 9 -0.79 -6.83 10.27
N LEU A 10 0.49 -6.45 10.37
CA LEU A 10 1.41 -6.41 9.23
C LEU A 10 1.59 -7.79 8.59
N LYS A 11 1.75 -8.84 9.40
CA LYS A 11 1.83 -10.22 8.89
C LYS A 11 0.55 -10.63 8.17
N PHE A 12 -0.61 -10.25 8.72
CA PHE A 12 -1.90 -10.56 8.13
C PHE A 12 -2.09 -9.84 6.80
N LEU A 13 -1.77 -8.55 6.76
CA LEU A 13 -1.75 -7.75 5.54
C LEU A 13 -0.85 -8.37 4.47
N ALA A 14 0.40 -8.71 4.82
CA ALA A 14 1.33 -9.36 3.90
C ALA A 14 0.86 -10.74 3.44
N CYS A 15 0.00 -11.41 4.21
CA CYS A 15 -0.61 -12.68 3.83
C CYS A 15 -1.78 -12.51 2.86
N ILE A 16 -2.58 -11.45 3.01
CA ILE A 16 -3.69 -11.13 2.09
C ILE A 16 -3.14 -10.56 0.78
N PHE A 17 -2.31 -9.53 0.92
CA PHE A 17 -1.68 -8.78 -0.14
C PHE A 17 -0.28 -9.31 -0.40
N ASP A 18 -0.16 -10.61 -0.65
CA ASP A 18 1.12 -11.20 -1.02
C ASP A 18 1.56 -10.69 -2.41
N LYS A 19 2.81 -10.99 -2.79
CA LYS A 19 3.42 -10.63 -4.07
C LYS A 19 2.65 -11.14 -5.30
N ASN A 20 1.80 -12.15 -5.11
CA ASN A 20 0.91 -12.71 -6.12
C ASN A 20 -0.45 -12.01 -6.25
N HIS A 21 -0.72 -10.96 -5.47
CA HIS A 21 -2.00 -10.27 -5.57
C HIS A 21 -2.16 -9.62 -6.97
N GLU A 22 -3.36 -9.65 -7.50
CA GLU A 22 -3.68 -9.11 -8.84
C GLU A 22 -3.48 -7.59 -8.98
N ARG A 23 -3.35 -6.86 -7.87
CA ARG A 23 -3.48 -5.40 -7.82
C ARG A 23 -2.64 -4.73 -6.74
N PHE A 24 -2.60 -5.23 -5.51
CA PHE A 24 -1.79 -4.63 -4.45
C PHE A 24 -0.94 -5.70 -3.76
N CYS A 25 0.36 -5.60 -3.95
CA CYS A 25 1.35 -6.56 -3.51
C CYS A 25 2.25 -5.94 -2.44
N ILE A 26 2.27 -6.50 -1.23
CA ILE A 26 3.23 -6.10 -0.22
C ILE A 26 4.57 -6.78 -0.53
N ILE A 27 5.54 -5.98 -0.96
CA ILE A 27 6.87 -6.45 -1.32
C ILE A 27 7.73 -6.66 -0.07
N SER A 28 7.61 -5.71 0.87
CA SER A 28 8.35 -5.72 2.12
C SER A 28 7.54 -4.99 3.21
N TRP A 29 7.69 -5.40 4.46
CA TRP A 29 7.08 -4.74 5.59
C TRP A 29 8.02 -4.75 6.80
N LYS A 30 8.04 -3.65 7.54
CA LYS A 30 8.80 -3.42 8.76
C LYS A 30 7.91 -2.74 9.80
N LEU A 31 8.45 -2.50 10.99
CA LEU A 31 7.70 -1.85 12.07
C LEU A 31 7.50 -0.34 11.83
N ASP A 32 8.38 0.25 11.05
CA ASP A 32 8.45 1.68 10.77
C ASP A 32 8.13 2.02 9.30
N GLU A 33 8.15 1.04 8.41
CA GLU A 33 7.87 1.22 6.99
C GLU A 33 7.14 0.02 6.37
N LEU A 34 6.32 0.27 5.37
CA LEU A 34 5.60 -0.73 4.57
C LEU A 34 5.84 -0.42 3.10
N HIS A 35 6.29 -1.42 2.34
CA HIS A 35 6.63 -1.32 0.92
C HIS A 35 5.67 -2.16 0.11
N CYS A 36 4.86 -1.48 -0.69
CA CYS A 36 3.82 -2.08 -1.49
C CYS A 36 4.02 -1.74 -2.96
N GLN A 37 3.49 -2.57 -3.84
CA GLN A 37 3.44 -2.33 -5.27
C GLN A 37 2.00 -2.49 -5.73
N PHE A 38 1.51 -1.47 -6.42
CA PHE A 38 0.21 -1.50 -7.05
C PHE A 38 0.37 -1.83 -8.54
N LEU A 39 -0.18 -2.97 -8.95
CA LEU A 39 -0.25 -3.41 -10.33
C LEU A 39 -1.45 -2.72 -11.00
N VAL A 40 -1.15 -1.73 -11.83
CA VAL A 40 -2.18 -1.10 -12.67
C VAL A 40 -2.41 -1.98 -13.90
N PRO A 41 -3.66 -2.35 -14.22
CA PRO A 41 -3.96 -3.05 -15.45
C PRO A 41 -3.47 -2.23 -16.65
N PRO A 42 -2.97 -2.88 -17.72
CA PRO A 42 -2.44 -2.16 -18.84
C PRO A 42 -3.59 -1.40 -19.52
N LEU A 43 -3.46 -0.08 -19.61
CA LEU A 43 -4.37 0.77 -20.38
C LEU A 43 -4.25 0.52 -21.90
N ALA A 44 -3.16 -0.14 -22.32
CA ALA A 44 -2.91 -0.47 -23.71
C ALA A 44 -3.67 -1.75 -24.13
N PRO A 45 -4.20 -1.80 -25.37
CA PRO A 45 -4.83 -3.00 -25.89
C PRO A 45 -3.83 -4.17 -25.96
N PRO A 46 -4.31 -5.42 -25.76
CA PRO A 46 -3.47 -6.62 -25.86
C PRO A 46 -2.83 -6.68 -27.25
N GLY A 47 -1.51 -6.53 -27.30
CA GLY A 47 -0.72 -6.49 -28.55
C GLY A 47 0.12 -5.23 -28.75
N SER A 48 0.00 -4.21 -27.89
CA SER A 48 0.93 -3.08 -27.94
C SER A 48 2.31 -3.45 -27.39
N PRO A 49 3.41 -3.31 -28.18
CA PRO A 49 4.77 -3.56 -27.70
C PRO A 49 5.28 -2.49 -26.72
N TYR A 50 4.53 -1.39 -26.54
CA TYR A 50 4.90 -0.28 -25.69
C TYR A 50 3.86 -0.12 -24.58
N SER A 51 4.07 -0.85 -23.49
CA SER A 51 3.84 -0.43 -22.10
C SER A 51 4.13 -1.65 -21.23
N PRO A 52 5.38 -1.89 -20.78
CA PRO A 52 5.58 -2.80 -19.67
C PRO A 52 4.70 -2.30 -18.53
N GLN A 53 3.83 -3.16 -17.97
CA GLN A 53 3.09 -2.82 -16.77
C GLN A 53 4.12 -2.46 -15.69
N LEU A 54 4.25 -1.18 -15.37
CA LEU A 54 5.14 -0.77 -14.30
C LEU A 54 4.39 -0.93 -12.98
N PRO A 55 4.85 -1.81 -12.07
CA PRO A 55 4.29 -1.87 -10.74
C PRO A 55 4.59 -0.53 -10.05
N LEU A 56 3.54 0.12 -9.60
CA LEU A 56 3.62 1.43 -8.98
C LEU A 56 4.00 1.24 -7.51
N THR A 57 5.14 1.80 -7.10
CA THR A 57 5.66 1.56 -5.75
C THR A 57 5.06 2.57 -4.76
N LEU A 58 4.55 2.03 -3.67
CA LEU A 58 3.83 2.74 -2.62
C LEU A 58 4.53 2.48 -1.29
N HIS A 59 5.02 3.54 -0.64
CA HIS A 59 5.68 3.46 0.65
C HIS A 59 4.73 3.99 1.71
N CYS A 60 4.63 3.29 2.81
CA CYS A 60 3.95 3.77 3.99
C CYS A 60 4.96 3.89 5.11
N ASN A 61 5.03 5.05 5.75
CA ASN A 61 5.85 5.27 6.92
C ASN A 61 4.96 5.18 8.17
N ILE A 62 5.22 4.18 9.00
CA ILE A 62 4.60 3.99 10.29
C ILE A 62 5.44 4.71 11.35
N THR A 63 4.79 5.59 12.11
CA THR A 63 5.44 6.27 13.25
C THR A 63 5.28 5.44 14.51
N GLU A 64 6.14 5.67 15.51
CA GLU A 64 6.02 5.02 16.83
C GLU A 64 4.67 5.30 17.51
N SER A 65 4.00 6.37 17.09
CA SER A 65 2.64 6.74 17.48
C SER A 65 1.54 5.98 16.73
N TYR A 66 1.85 4.85 16.07
CA TYR A 66 0.88 4.01 15.37
C TYR A 66 -0.34 3.73 16.26
N LEU A 67 -1.56 3.84 15.71
CA LEU A 67 -2.87 3.84 16.38
C LEU A 67 -3.28 5.18 17.03
N SER A 68 -2.33 6.08 17.28
CA SER A 68 -2.59 7.47 17.71
C SER A 68 -2.41 8.48 16.58
N SER A 69 -1.53 8.18 15.64
CA SER A 69 -1.31 8.92 14.40
C SER A 69 -1.49 7.98 13.21
N SER A 70 -2.16 8.47 12.16
CA SER A 70 -2.34 7.73 10.91
C SER A 70 -0.99 7.51 10.22
N PRO A 71 -0.80 6.37 9.55
CA PRO A 71 0.40 6.13 8.76
C PRO A 71 0.47 7.08 7.57
N LEU A 72 1.69 7.48 7.21
CA LEU A 72 1.93 8.40 6.10
C LEU A 72 2.17 7.60 4.83
N TRP A 73 1.32 7.76 3.82
CA TRP A 73 1.47 7.11 2.53
C TRP A 73 2.24 8.00 1.56
N PHE A 74 3.09 7.40 0.75
CA PHE A 74 3.93 8.03 -0.25
C PHE A 74 3.90 7.21 -1.53
N VAL A 75 3.89 7.90 -2.66
CA VAL A 75 3.94 7.29 -3.99
C VAL A 75 5.20 7.76 -4.68
N ASP A 76 5.96 6.83 -5.25
CA ASP A 76 7.18 7.18 -6.00
C ASP A 76 6.86 7.58 -7.45
N SER A 77 5.62 7.37 -7.89
CA SER A 77 5.19 7.66 -9.26
C SER A 77 4.11 8.76 -9.30
N VAL A 78 4.18 9.60 -10.32
CA VAL A 78 3.24 10.70 -10.60
C VAL A 78 1.97 10.24 -11.32
N ASP A 79 1.59 8.97 -11.16
CA ASP A 79 0.43 8.42 -11.84
C ASP A 79 -0.86 8.95 -11.19
N PRO A 80 -1.81 9.50 -11.96
CA PRO A 80 -3.06 10.03 -11.40
C PRO A 80 -3.87 8.95 -10.68
N THR A 81 -3.73 7.68 -11.07
CA THR A 81 -4.37 6.55 -10.38
C THR A 81 -3.84 6.41 -8.96
N LEU A 82 -2.53 6.56 -8.77
CA LEU A 82 -1.91 6.53 -7.45
C LEU A 82 -2.28 7.76 -6.63
N THR A 83 -2.35 8.94 -7.23
CA THR A 83 -2.82 10.13 -6.52
C THR A 83 -4.21 9.90 -5.92
N LEU A 84 -5.11 9.27 -6.69
CA LEU A 84 -6.43 8.85 -6.20
C LEU A 84 -6.36 7.82 -5.07
N VAL A 85 -5.54 6.77 -5.22
CA VAL A 85 -5.36 5.74 -4.17
C VAL A 85 -4.80 6.37 -2.89
N LEU A 86 -3.79 7.24 -3.01
CA LEU A 86 -3.20 7.97 -1.90
C LEU A 86 -4.22 8.88 -1.23
N GLU A 87 -5.03 9.61 -2.01
CA GLU A 87 -6.09 10.48 -1.50
C GLU A 87 -7.15 9.68 -0.71
N VAL A 88 -7.54 8.49 -1.17
CA VAL A 88 -8.46 7.60 -0.42
C VAL A 88 -7.81 7.05 0.86
N LEU A 89 -6.53 6.68 0.78
CA LEU A 89 -5.76 6.23 1.95
C LEU A 89 -5.60 7.36 2.99
N GLU A 90 -5.43 8.60 2.54
CA GLU A 90 -5.37 9.78 3.39
C GLU A 90 -6.75 10.20 3.92
N ASP A 91 -7.83 10.06 3.14
CA ASP A 91 -9.19 10.35 3.58
C ASP A 91 -9.66 9.37 4.66
N THR A 92 -9.20 8.11 4.58
CA THR A 92 -9.35 7.10 5.64
C THR A 92 -8.49 7.38 6.88
N LYS A 93 -7.96 8.60 7.05
CA LYS A 93 -7.23 9.09 8.25
C LYS A 93 -7.95 8.82 9.57
N ASN A 94 -9.29 8.74 9.59
CA ASN A 94 -10.03 8.40 10.81
C ASN A 94 -9.89 6.91 11.21
N ASN A 95 -9.32 6.08 10.33
CA ASN A 95 -8.98 4.69 10.58
C ASN A 95 -7.47 4.58 10.85
N ASN A 96 -7.09 4.43 12.12
CA ASN A 96 -5.67 4.38 12.50
C ASN A 96 -5.00 3.02 12.20
N SER A 97 -5.75 2.03 11.72
CA SER A 97 -5.26 0.69 11.38
C SER A 97 -5.07 0.54 9.88
N LEU A 98 -3.88 0.09 9.45
CA LEU A 98 -3.56 -0.19 8.05
C LEU A 98 -4.53 -1.18 7.41
N HIS A 99 -5.02 -2.17 8.17
CA HIS A 99 -5.98 -3.13 7.62
C HIS A 99 -7.26 -2.43 7.16
N GLN A 100 -7.72 -1.44 7.91
CA GLN A 100 -8.98 -0.73 7.61
C GLN A 100 -8.80 0.20 6.40
N GLN A 101 -7.61 0.79 6.24
CA GLN A 101 -7.30 1.64 5.08
C GLN A 101 -7.16 0.82 3.79
N LEU A 102 -6.68 -0.43 3.89
CA LEU A 102 -6.46 -1.33 2.76
C LEU A 102 -7.65 -2.27 2.46
N LYS A 103 -8.81 -2.05 3.09
CA LYS A 103 -10.00 -2.89 2.93
C LYS A 103 -10.88 -2.41 1.78
#